data_AF-A0A2S8Z648-F1
#
_entry.id   AF-A0A2S8Z648-F1
#
_cell.length_a   1.000
_cell.length_b   1.000
_cell.length_c   1.000
_cell.angle_alpha   90.00
_cell.angle_beta   90.00
_cell.angle_gamma   90.00
#
_symmetry.space_group_name_H-M   'P 1'
#
loop_
_entity.id
_entity.type
_entity.pdbx_description
1 polymer ?
#
loop_
_entity_poly.entity_id
_entity_poly.type
_entity_poly.pdbx_seq_one_letter_code
_entity_poly.pdbx_strand_id
1 'polypeptide(L)'
;MLRGAAVIAAIMFVSGCTPPAPGPDDWALEPISFQTSFVGSGPQATPAGPPTDLTYGMHVLSADGAGGFWTASSGSWLHVGADGETLASFATETGDPLSLIGAMAPLSPTELVVVQGDRAHVMPMLSVVDTTTMTVRDLPGDAVGDEGALDFGDFEFGDVAVHEGDAIVVRYQPRPPEDYLDYEVLRVDLDSGARTVLHSGPVEVDDAPSARPGVPPISIDVDDAGRMYLATPTARIVLAADGTELSREPQVANHPLVAVAPDGTALWWGGEPEQSDVQGVVVGGSSEAREAIEPRLHCAETSGDVVLRRSDALRLSDSGGQHPLPFLCGANAAAWTGGSWVVATGGEGDGVVIRLTPPAGT
;
A
#
# COMPACT_ATOMS: atom_id res chain seq x y z
N MET A 1 -18.00 -33.90 68.87
CA MET A 1 -18.37 -32.55 68.38
C MET A 1 -17.25 -32.09 67.47
N LEU A 2 -17.55 -31.93 66.17
CA LEU A 2 -16.59 -31.79 65.07
C LEU A 2 -15.89 -30.41 65.07
N ARG A 3 -14.60 -30.44 64.74
CA ARG A 3 -13.77 -29.26 64.41
C ARG A 3 -14.16 -28.76 63.02
N GLY A 4 -14.60 -27.51 62.91
CA GLY A 4 -14.83 -26.83 61.64
C GLY A 4 -13.52 -26.29 61.08
N ALA A 5 -13.12 -26.77 59.90
CA ALA A 5 -12.08 -26.17 59.08
C ALA A 5 -12.74 -25.16 58.14
N ALA A 6 -12.37 -23.89 58.25
CA ALA A 6 -12.75 -22.86 57.29
C ALA A 6 -11.89 -23.02 56.03
N VAL A 7 -12.53 -23.33 54.91
CA VAL A 7 -11.92 -23.30 53.58
C VAL A 7 -11.99 -21.85 53.09
N ILE A 8 -10.85 -21.17 53.06
CA ILE A 8 -10.70 -19.89 52.36
C ILE A 8 -10.62 -20.22 50.87
N ALA A 9 -11.70 -19.97 50.15
CA ALA A 9 -11.70 -20.02 48.70
C ALA A 9 -10.91 -18.80 48.17
N ALA A 10 -9.67 -19.03 47.75
CA ALA A 10 -8.91 -18.06 46.99
C ALA A 10 -9.56 -17.90 45.61
N ILE A 11 -10.29 -16.81 45.41
CA ILE A 11 -10.72 -16.35 44.10
C ILE A 11 -9.46 -15.84 43.39
N MET A 12 -8.86 -16.68 42.55
CA MET A 12 -7.86 -16.23 41.58
C MET A 12 -8.59 -15.40 40.55
N PHE A 13 -8.49 -14.07 40.66
CA PHE A 13 -8.75 -13.18 39.53
C PHE A 13 -7.66 -13.45 38.50
N VAL A 14 -7.99 -14.28 37.51
CA VAL A 14 -7.26 -14.32 36.25
C VAL A 14 -7.59 -13.00 35.57
N SER A 15 -6.79 -11.98 35.84
CA SER A 15 -6.76 -10.75 35.04
C SER A 15 -6.24 -11.13 33.66
N GLY A 16 -7.14 -11.63 32.81
CA GLY A 16 -6.87 -11.73 31.39
C GLY A 16 -6.59 -10.31 30.91
N CYS A 17 -5.36 -10.05 30.45
CA CYS A 17 -4.97 -8.82 29.79
C CYS A 17 -5.89 -8.63 28.58
N THR A 18 -7.01 -7.94 28.79
CA THR A 18 -7.85 -7.50 27.69
C THR A 18 -7.10 -6.30 27.11
N PRO A 19 -6.78 -6.27 25.81
CA PRO A 19 -6.18 -5.10 25.20
C PRO A 19 -7.03 -3.87 25.56
N PRO A 20 -6.42 -2.71 25.84
CA PRO A 20 -7.18 -1.50 26.10
C PRO A 20 -8.12 -1.24 24.92
N ALA A 21 -9.39 -1.00 25.22
CA ALA A 21 -10.32 -0.54 24.19
C ALA A 21 -9.90 0.87 23.75
N PRO A 22 -9.93 1.19 22.44
CA PRO A 22 -9.61 2.52 21.98
C PRO A 22 -10.58 3.53 22.62
N GLY A 23 -10.02 4.64 23.09
CA GLY A 23 -10.77 5.82 23.49
C GLY A 23 -11.45 6.49 22.29
N PRO A 24 -12.34 7.47 22.55
CA PRO A 24 -13.08 8.17 21.49
C PRO A 24 -12.18 8.97 20.54
N ASP A 25 -10.98 9.35 21.00
CA ASP A 25 -10.00 10.17 20.28
C ASP A 25 -8.84 9.32 19.70
N ASP A 26 -8.88 7.99 19.89
CA ASP A 26 -7.81 7.08 19.47
C ASP A 26 -8.08 6.52 18.07
N TRP A 27 -7.02 6.37 17.29
CA TRP A 27 -7.05 5.60 16.06
C TRP A 27 -7.02 4.11 16.38
N ALA A 28 -7.91 3.34 15.76
CA ALA A 28 -7.91 1.89 15.90
C ALA A 28 -7.04 1.25 14.83
N LEU A 29 -6.08 0.43 15.28
CA LEU A 29 -5.19 -0.37 14.44
C LEU A 29 -5.59 -1.83 14.60
N GLU A 30 -6.38 -2.36 13.66
CA GLU A 30 -6.90 -3.72 13.70
C GLU A 30 -6.10 -4.62 12.74
N PRO A 31 -5.29 -5.58 13.24
CA PRO A 31 -4.61 -6.54 12.38
C PRO A 31 -5.63 -7.41 11.63
N ILE A 32 -5.44 -7.58 10.33
CA ILE A 32 -6.27 -8.40 9.48
C ILE A 32 -5.63 -9.78 9.35
N SER A 33 -6.27 -10.80 9.92
CA SER A 33 -5.89 -12.21 9.73
C SER A 33 -6.55 -12.79 8.49
N PHE A 34 -5.88 -13.69 7.77
CA PHE A 34 -6.45 -14.36 6.57
C PHE A 34 -6.07 -15.84 6.52
N GLN A 35 -6.80 -16.57 5.68
CA GLN A 35 -6.55 -17.98 5.45
C GLN A 35 -5.45 -18.16 4.41
N THR A 36 -4.24 -18.47 4.87
CA THR A 36 -3.07 -18.70 4.00
C THR A 36 -2.91 -20.13 3.51
N SER A 37 -3.60 -21.09 4.14
CA SER A 37 -3.39 -22.52 3.90
C SER A 37 -4.69 -23.28 3.71
N PHE A 38 -4.73 -24.11 2.67
CA PHE A 38 -5.90 -24.91 2.32
C PHE A 38 -5.51 -26.38 2.08
N VAL A 39 -6.39 -27.30 2.43
CA VAL A 39 -6.32 -28.73 2.11
C VAL A 39 -7.21 -29.00 0.90
N GLY A 40 -6.63 -29.62 -0.14
CA GLY A 40 -7.30 -29.88 -1.42
C GLY A 40 -6.91 -28.86 -2.48
N SER A 41 -7.61 -28.88 -3.63
CA SER A 41 -7.37 -27.95 -4.73
C SER A 41 -8.69 -27.50 -5.36
N GLY A 42 -8.66 -26.30 -5.96
CA GLY A 42 -9.81 -25.70 -6.61
C GLY A 42 -10.92 -25.27 -5.63
N PRO A 43 -12.15 -25.05 -6.11
CA PRO A 43 -13.26 -24.50 -5.32
C PRO A 43 -13.73 -25.35 -4.14
N GLN A 44 -13.20 -26.56 -3.99
CA GLN A 44 -13.52 -27.50 -2.90
C GLN A 44 -12.42 -27.55 -1.83
N ALA A 45 -11.36 -26.75 -1.98
CA ALA A 45 -10.31 -26.67 -0.98
C ALA A 45 -10.89 -26.12 0.34
N THR A 46 -10.45 -26.69 1.46
CA THR A 46 -10.93 -26.32 2.81
C THR A 46 -9.80 -25.74 3.64
N PRO A 47 -10.04 -24.79 4.56
CA PRO A 47 -9.01 -24.26 5.44
C PRO A 47 -8.19 -25.34 6.15
N ALA A 48 -6.86 -25.28 6.09
CA ALA A 48 -5.95 -26.23 6.73
C ALA A 48 -5.65 -25.90 8.20
N GLY A 49 -6.17 -24.79 8.71
CA GLY A 49 -5.95 -24.28 10.05
C GLY A 49 -6.75 -22.99 10.27
N PRO A 50 -6.64 -22.35 11.46
CA PRO A 50 -7.21 -21.02 11.67
C PRO A 50 -6.53 -19.97 10.77
N PRO A 51 -7.18 -18.83 10.52
CA PRO A 51 -6.54 -17.68 9.90
C PRO A 51 -5.28 -17.27 10.67
N THR A 52 -4.25 -16.86 9.95
CA THR A 52 -2.99 -16.38 10.50
C THR A 52 -2.72 -14.97 10.00
N ASP A 53 -1.92 -14.22 10.74
CA ASP A 53 -1.31 -13.00 10.22
C ASP A 53 -0.19 -13.37 9.23
N LEU A 54 0.30 -12.38 8.47
CA LEU A 54 1.30 -12.63 7.44
C LEU A 54 2.62 -12.79 8.18
N THR A 55 3.52 -13.58 7.61
CA THR A 55 4.90 -13.63 8.10
C THR A 55 5.86 -13.04 7.07
N TYR A 56 5.33 -12.39 6.03
CA TYR A 56 6.09 -11.70 5.00
C TYR A 56 5.43 -10.35 4.68
N GLY A 57 6.25 -9.37 4.31
CA GLY A 57 5.79 -8.03 4.01
C GLY A 57 5.07 -7.99 2.66
N MET A 58 3.83 -7.47 2.65
CA MET A 58 3.18 -7.11 1.39
C MET A 58 3.66 -5.75 0.92
N HIS A 59 3.84 -5.61 -0.39
CA HIS A 59 4.44 -4.42 -0.99
C HIS A 59 3.55 -3.74 -2.04
N VAL A 60 2.50 -4.40 -2.51
CA VAL A 60 1.51 -3.81 -3.41
C VAL A 60 0.13 -4.04 -2.82
N LEU A 61 -0.69 -3.00 -2.71
CA LEU A 61 -2.04 -3.06 -2.16
C LEU A 61 -2.97 -2.18 -3.01
N SER A 62 -4.14 -2.71 -3.33
CA SER A 62 -5.19 -1.99 -4.06
C SER A 62 -6.53 -2.36 -3.48
N ALA A 63 -7.46 -1.40 -3.40
CA ALA A 63 -8.86 -1.73 -3.17
C ALA A 63 -9.37 -2.68 -4.26
N ASP A 64 -10.44 -3.44 -3.98
CA ASP A 64 -11.10 -4.29 -4.97
C ASP A 64 -12.39 -3.66 -5.53
N GLY A 65 -12.70 -2.40 -5.17
CA GLY A 65 -13.94 -1.72 -5.58
C GLY A 65 -15.24 -2.26 -4.95
N ALA A 66 -15.17 -3.31 -4.12
CA ALA A 66 -16.29 -3.95 -3.42
C ALA A 66 -16.15 -3.88 -1.88
N GLY A 67 -15.16 -3.15 -1.38
CA GLY A 67 -14.89 -2.95 0.05
C GLY A 67 -13.84 -3.90 0.63
N GLY A 68 -13.28 -4.78 -0.19
CA GLY A 68 -12.11 -5.59 0.10
C GLY A 68 -10.84 -5.02 -0.55
N PHE A 69 -9.79 -5.83 -0.65
CA PHE A 69 -8.52 -5.43 -1.27
C PHE A 69 -7.77 -6.63 -1.86
N TRP A 70 -7.01 -6.33 -2.90
CA TRP A 70 -5.96 -7.19 -3.42
C TRP A 70 -4.62 -6.78 -2.82
N THR A 71 -3.73 -7.75 -2.64
CA THR A 71 -2.35 -7.47 -2.30
C THR A 71 -1.40 -8.49 -2.92
N ALA A 72 -0.22 -8.02 -3.35
CA ALA A 72 0.80 -8.84 -3.98
C ALA A 72 2.20 -8.58 -3.38
N SER A 73 3.01 -9.64 -3.34
CA SER A 73 4.42 -9.59 -2.92
C SER A 73 5.18 -10.79 -3.48
N SER A 74 6.22 -10.54 -4.28
CA SER A 74 7.12 -11.59 -4.84
C SER A 74 6.37 -12.78 -5.44
N GLY A 75 5.34 -12.51 -6.25
CA GLY A 75 4.51 -13.52 -6.92
C GLY A 75 3.48 -14.21 -6.02
N SER A 76 3.39 -13.86 -4.74
CA SER A 76 2.28 -14.25 -3.87
C SER A 76 1.16 -13.23 -3.98
N TRP A 77 -0.07 -13.71 -4.18
CA TRP A 77 -1.27 -12.91 -4.32
C TRP A 77 -2.30 -13.31 -3.28
N LEU A 78 -3.00 -12.31 -2.74
CA LEU A 78 -4.06 -12.48 -1.76
C LEU A 78 -5.20 -11.50 -2.08
N HIS A 79 -6.43 -12.00 -2.06
CA HIS A 79 -7.67 -11.22 -2.12
C HIS A 79 -8.44 -11.40 -0.82
N VAL A 80 -8.72 -10.29 -0.17
CA VAL A 80 -9.53 -10.25 1.05
C VAL A 80 -10.80 -9.47 0.76
N GLY A 81 -11.96 -10.05 1.07
CA GLY A 81 -13.27 -9.42 0.92
C GLY A 81 -13.55 -8.38 2.00
N ALA A 82 -14.67 -7.66 1.86
CA ALA A 82 -15.04 -6.57 2.76
C ALA A 82 -15.26 -7.00 4.23
N ASP A 83 -15.63 -8.26 4.45
CA ASP A 83 -15.81 -8.86 5.77
C ASP A 83 -14.52 -9.45 6.36
N GLY A 84 -13.41 -9.36 5.64
CA GLY A 84 -12.12 -9.96 6.02
C GLY A 84 -11.97 -11.42 5.58
N GLU A 85 -12.92 -12.01 4.85
CA GLU A 85 -12.76 -13.35 4.30
C GLU A 85 -11.67 -13.39 3.23
N THR A 86 -10.85 -14.44 3.23
CA THR A 86 -9.91 -14.70 2.14
C THR A 86 -10.66 -15.30 0.95
N LEU A 87 -10.80 -14.52 -0.11
CA LEU A 87 -11.52 -14.92 -1.32
C LEU A 87 -10.61 -15.65 -2.33
N ALA A 88 -9.33 -15.26 -2.39
CA ALA A 88 -8.33 -15.92 -3.22
C ALA A 88 -6.94 -15.84 -2.57
N SER A 89 -6.14 -16.89 -2.72
CA SER A 89 -4.74 -16.91 -2.34
C SER A 89 -3.99 -17.85 -3.27
N PHE A 90 -2.96 -17.36 -3.95
CA PHE A 90 -2.16 -18.18 -4.87
C PHE A 90 -0.73 -17.63 -5.00
N ALA A 91 0.16 -18.48 -5.51
CA ALA A 91 1.51 -18.10 -5.87
C ALA A 91 1.73 -18.36 -7.36
N THR A 92 2.40 -17.42 -8.02
CA THR A 92 2.77 -17.50 -9.43
C THR A 92 4.16 -18.15 -9.56
N GLU A 93 4.39 -18.86 -10.66
CA GLU A 93 5.72 -19.41 -10.94
C GLU A 93 6.71 -18.31 -11.38
N THR A 94 8.01 -18.58 -11.25
CA THR A 94 9.04 -17.69 -11.78
C THR A 94 8.89 -17.56 -13.30
N GLY A 95 8.74 -16.34 -13.79
CA GLY A 95 8.55 -16.04 -15.22
C GLY A 95 7.09 -15.86 -15.64
N ASP A 96 6.14 -16.07 -14.74
CA ASP A 96 4.76 -15.61 -14.93
C ASP A 96 4.70 -14.07 -14.91
N PRO A 97 4.00 -13.39 -15.83
CA PRO A 97 3.84 -11.93 -15.82
C PRO A 97 3.32 -11.38 -14.48
N LEU A 98 2.51 -12.16 -13.74
CA LEU A 98 1.98 -11.80 -12.43
C LEU A 98 2.98 -12.02 -11.28
N SER A 99 4.17 -12.55 -11.56
CA SER A 99 5.21 -12.77 -10.55
C SER A 99 5.96 -11.49 -10.17
N LEU A 100 5.91 -10.45 -11.00
CA LEU A 100 6.62 -9.19 -10.85
C LEU A 100 5.69 -8.00 -11.06
N ILE A 101 4.75 -7.80 -10.13
CA ILE A 101 3.92 -6.59 -10.08
C ILE A 101 4.64 -5.50 -9.29
N GLY A 102 4.85 -4.35 -9.93
CA GLY A 102 5.41 -3.16 -9.30
C GLY A 102 4.35 -2.29 -8.62
N ALA A 103 3.16 -2.19 -9.23
CA ALA A 103 2.04 -1.41 -8.73
C ALA A 103 0.72 -1.94 -9.30
N MET A 104 -0.40 -1.66 -8.62
CA MET A 104 -1.72 -2.01 -9.12
C MET A 104 -2.81 -1.07 -8.59
N ALA A 105 -3.87 -0.91 -9.38
CA ALA A 105 -5.04 -0.10 -9.04
C ALA A 105 -6.33 -0.74 -9.55
N PRO A 106 -7.48 -0.49 -8.90
CA PRO A 106 -8.74 -1.10 -9.29
C PRO A 106 -9.33 -0.37 -10.50
N LEU A 107 -9.61 -1.12 -11.56
CA LEU A 107 -10.40 -0.63 -12.70
C LEU A 107 -11.89 -0.89 -12.49
N SER A 108 -12.20 -2.08 -12.01
CA SER A 108 -13.54 -2.54 -11.68
C SER A 108 -13.46 -3.62 -10.60
N PRO A 109 -14.59 -4.12 -10.06
CA PRO A 109 -14.55 -5.20 -9.08
C PRO A 109 -13.87 -6.50 -9.56
N THR A 110 -13.71 -6.65 -10.87
CA THR A 110 -13.14 -7.84 -11.51
C THR A 110 -11.90 -7.54 -12.33
N GLU A 111 -11.44 -6.29 -12.38
CA GLU A 111 -10.30 -5.89 -13.20
C GLU A 111 -9.35 -4.98 -12.44
N LEU A 112 -8.06 -5.26 -12.57
CA LEU A 112 -6.97 -4.45 -12.03
C LEU A 112 -6.13 -3.90 -13.19
N VAL A 113 -5.74 -2.64 -13.11
CA VAL A 113 -4.61 -2.15 -13.89
C VAL A 113 -3.34 -2.49 -13.10
N VAL A 114 -2.35 -3.07 -13.76
CA VAL A 114 -1.08 -3.46 -13.15
C VAL A 114 0.09 -2.90 -13.93
N VAL A 115 1.13 -2.50 -13.20
CA VAL A 115 2.46 -2.28 -13.74
C VAL A 115 3.27 -3.55 -13.55
N GLN A 116 3.72 -4.14 -14.65
CA GLN A 116 4.49 -5.38 -14.68
C GLN A 116 5.94 -5.12 -15.06
N GLY A 117 6.83 -5.91 -14.48
CA GLY A 117 8.24 -5.97 -14.84
C GLY A 117 9.11 -4.87 -14.22
N ASP A 118 10.41 -5.10 -14.29
CA ASP A 118 11.44 -4.10 -14.04
C ASP A 118 12.50 -4.23 -15.13
N ARG A 119 13.22 -3.15 -15.45
CA ARG A 119 14.18 -3.15 -16.57
C ARG A 119 15.29 -4.21 -16.45
N ALA A 120 15.51 -4.77 -15.26
CA ALA A 120 16.51 -5.82 -15.03
C ALA A 120 15.99 -7.22 -15.39
N HIS A 121 14.67 -7.44 -15.34
CA HIS A 121 14.09 -8.79 -15.48
C HIS A 121 13.08 -8.92 -16.63
N VAL A 122 12.24 -7.91 -16.91
CA VAL A 122 11.18 -7.94 -17.95
C VAL A 122 10.93 -6.53 -18.47
N MET A 123 10.63 -6.35 -19.76
CA MET A 123 10.24 -5.02 -20.24
C MET A 123 9.06 -4.47 -19.42
N PRO A 124 9.12 -3.22 -18.92
CA PRO A 124 8.01 -2.64 -18.17
C PRO A 124 6.74 -2.59 -19.03
N MET A 125 5.64 -3.12 -18.51
CA MET A 125 4.36 -3.21 -19.21
C MET A 125 3.22 -2.68 -18.33
N LEU A 126 2.28 -1.99 -18.96
CA LEU A 126 1.00 -1.64 -18.34
C LEU A 126 -0.04 -2.61 -18.88
N SER A 127 -0.72 -3.32 -17.99
CA SER A 127 -1.65 -4.39 -18.36
C SER A 127 -2.93 -4.32 -17.54
N VAL A 128 -4.01 -4.89 -18.09
CA VAL A 128 -5.26 -5.12 -17.36
C VAL A 128 -5.37 -6.60 -17.02
N VAL A 129 -5.60 -6.91 -15.75
CA VAL A 129 -5.79 -8.27 -15.25
C VAL A 129 -7.28 -8.47 -14.95
N ASP A 130 -7.91 -9.44 -15.61
CA ASP A 130 -9.22 -9.94 -15.21
C ASP A 130 -9.03 -10.92 -14.04
N THR A 131 -9.46 -10.55 -12.84
CA THR A 131 -9.26 -11.33 -11.61
C THR A 131 -10.20 -12.54 -11.52
N THR A 132 -11.20 -12.66 -12.39
CA THR A 132 -12.09 -13.82 -12.45
C THR A 132 -11.49 -14.96 -13.25
N THR A 133 -10.78 -14.62 -14.32
CA THR A 133 -10.15 -15.60 -15.23
C THR A 133 -8.64 -15.67 -15.07
N MET A 134 -8.04 -14.72 -14.32
CA MET A 134 -6.60 -14.50 -14.20
C MET A 134 -5.91 -14.31 -15.56
N THR A 135 -6.63 -13.75 -16.53
CA THR A 135 -6.06 -13.41 -17.84
C THR A 135 -5.50 -11.99 -17.84
N VAL A 136 -4.38 -11.82 -18.53
CA VAL A 136 -3.68 -10.53 -18.67
C VAL A 136 -3.88 -10.03 -20.09
N ARG A 137 -4.25 -8.75 -20.21
CA ARG A 137 -4.29 -8.00 -21.46
C ARG A 137 -3.29 -6.86 -21.39
N ASP A 138 -2.23 -6.97 -22.16
CA ASP A 138 -1.22 -5.93 -22.27
C ASP A 138 -1.71 -4.76 -23.11
N LEU A 139 -1.40 -3.54 -22.67
CA LEU A 139 -1.65 -2.35 -23.45
C LEU A 139 -0.55 -2.18 -24.50
N PRO A 140 -0.86 -1.61 -25.68
CA PRO A 140 0.16 -1.35 -26.68
C PRO A 140 1.21 -0.35 -26.15
N GLY A 141 2.48 -0.67 -26.44
CA GLY A 141 3.63 0.23 -26.23
C GLY A 141 3.60 1.47 -27.13
N ASP A 142 4.58 2.36 -26.98
CA ASP A 142 4.74 3.46 -27.94
C ASP A 142 5.30 2.90 -29.26
N ALA A 143 5.01 3.53 -30.39
CA ALA A 143 5.72 3.22 -31.62
C ALA A 143 7.17 3.71 -31.50
N VAL A 144 8.14 2.81 -31.59
CA VAL A 144 9.57 3.13 -31.53
C VAL A 144 10.19 2.90 -32.91
N GLY A 145 10.66 3.99 -33.52
CA GLY A 145 11.34 3.98 -34.82
C GLY A 145 10.42 3.92 -36.05
N ASP A 146 11.02 4.08 -37.23
CA ASP A 146 10.31 4.13 -38.53
C ASP A 146 9.78 2.76 -39.00
N GLU A 147 10.16 1.66 -38.32
CA GLU A 147 9.78 0.28 -38.69
C GLU A 147 8.51 -0.25 -37.99
N GLY A 148 7.84 0.58 -37.18
CA GLY A 148 6.57 0.20 -36.54
C GLY A 148 6.69 -0.88 -35.46
N ALA A 149 7.88 -1.04 -34.87
CA ALA A 149 8.04 -1.79 -33.64
C ALA A 149 7.33 -1.05 -32.51
N LEU A 150 6.48 -1.75 -31.75
CA LEU A 150 5.93 -1.21 -30.50
C LEU A 150 6.91 -1.58 -29.40
N ASP A 151 7.47 -0.58 -28.73
CA ASP A 151 8.33 -0.76 -27.57
C ASP A 151 8.00 0.33 -26.54
N PHE A 152 8.21 0.02 -25.26
CA PHE A 152 8.07 0.97 -24.17
C PHE A 152 9.35 1.80 -23.98
N GLY A 153 10.15 2.00 -25.04
CA GLY A 153 11.33 2.86 -25.06
C GLY A 153 12.30 2.67 -23.89
N ASP A 154 13.11 3.69 -23.62
CA ASP A 154 14.02 3.70 -22.48
C ASP A 154 13.37 4.24 -21.18
N PHE A 155 12.19 3.75 -20.77
CA PHE A 155 11.53 4.24 -19.55
C PHE A 155 11.17 3.15 -18.52
N GLU A 156 10.83 3.57 -17.30
CA GLU A 156 10.34 2.72 -16.21
C GLU A 156 9.03 3.28 -15.66
N PHE A 157 8.14 2.41 -15.18
CA PHE A 157 6.92 2.83 -14.49
C PHE A 157 7.15 2.84 -12.98
N GLY A 158 6.61 3.87 -12.32
CA GLY A 158 6.66 4.03 -10.86
C GLY A 158 5.47 3.38 -10.18
N ASP A 159 4.32 4.04 -10.30
CA ASP A 159 3.07 3.67 -9.63
C ASP A 159 1.88 3.96 -10.56
N VAL A 160 0.71 3.42 -10.22
CA VAL A 160 -0.52 3.55 -11.02
C VAL A 160 -1.74 3.78 -10.13
N ALA A 161 -2.61 4.67 -10.59
CA ALA A 161 -3.97 4.88 -10.09
C ALA A 161 -4.97 4.78 -11.24
N VAL A 162 -6.27 4.76 -10.94
CA VAL A 162 -7.34 4.74 -11.95
C VAL A 162 -8.35 5.85 -11.68
N HIS A 163 -8.81 6.52 -12.72
CA HIS A 163 -9.90 7.49 -12.62
C HIS A 163 -10.72 7.50 -13.91
N GLU A 164 -12.05 7.46 -13.79
CA GLU A 164 -13.00 7.45 -14.91
C GLU A 164 -12.72 6.38 -15.99
N GLY A 165 -12.09 5.26 -15.62
CA GLY A 165 -11.74 4.16 -16.52
C GLY A 165 -10.38 4.30 -17.22
N ASP A 166 -9.68 5.42 -17.02
CA ASP A 166 -8.32 5.62 -17.51
C ASP A 166 -7.30 5.26 -16.42
N ALA A 167 -6.13 4.79 -16.83
CA ALA A 167 -4.99 4.66 -15.94
C ALA A 167 -4.25 6.00 -15.82
N ILE A 168 -3.92 6.38 -14.59
CA ILE A 168 -3.04 7.50 -14.28
C ILE A 168 -1.71 6.91 -13.80
N VAL A 169 -0.64 7.10 -14.56
CA VAL A 169 0.61 6.36 -14.39
C VAL A 169 1.79 7.31 -14.21
N VAL A 170 2.67 6.99 -13.26
CA VAL A 170 3.98 7.65 -13.14
C VAL A 170 4.98 6.94 -14.05
N ARG A 171 5.62 7.71 -14.95
CA ARG A 171 6.68 7.25 -15.86
C ARG A 171 7.99 7.98 -15.57
N TYR A 172 9.10 7.27 -15.48
CA TYR A 172 10.44 7.85 -15.38
C TYR A 172 11.12 7.91 -16.76
N GLN A 173 11.62 9.09 -17.13
CA GLN A 173 12.41 9.29 -18.33
C GLN A 173 13.86 9.65 -17.97
N PRO A 174 14.85 8.87 -18.43
CA PRO A 174 16.25 9.26 -18.29
C PRO A 174 16.58 10.45 -19.19
N ARG A 175 17.43 11.36 -18.70
CA ARG A 175 18.01 12.46 -19.49
C ARG A 175 19.51 12.32 -19.70
N PRO A 176 19.99 11.57 -20.72
CA PRO A 176 21.40 11.56 -21.06
C PRO A 176 21.88 12.99 -21.41
N PRO A 177 23.11 13.42 -21.02
CA PRO A 177 24.16 12.70 -20.31
C PRO A 177 24.23 12.98 -18.79
N GLU A 178 23.27 13.73 -18.26
CA GLU A 178 23.24 14.15 -16.85
C GLU A 178 22.56 13.04 -16.05
N ASP A 179 23.04 12.70 -14.84
CA ASP A 179 22.48 11.60 -14.01
C ASP A 179 21.09 11.97 -13.42
N TYR A 180 20.22 12.57 -14.23
CA TYR A 180 18.93 13.14 -13.85
C TYR A 180 17.77 12.36 -14.48
N LEU A 181 16.69 12.15 -13.72
CA LEU A 181 15.45 11.54 -14.19
C LEU A 181 14.35 12.60 -14.19
N ASP A 182 13.54 12.64 -15.24
CA ASP A 182 12.22 13.25 -15.08
C ASP A 182 11.22 12.18 -14.69
N TYR A 183 10.20 12.59 -13.95
CA TYR A 183 8.96 11.85 -13.92
C TYR A 183 7.90 12.59 -14.74
N GLU A 184 6.99 11.82 -15.29
CA GLU A 184 5.76 12.30 -15.90
C GLU A 184 4.58 11.59 -15.29
N VAL A 185 3.48 12.31 -15.17
CA VAL A 185 2.16 11.76 -14.86
C VAL A 185 1.41 11.68 -16.18
N LEU A 186 1.07 10.46 -16.59
CA LEU A 186 0.37 10.19 -17.84
C LEU A 186 -1.06 9.76 -17.54
N ARG A 187 -2.01 10.26 -18.33
CA ARG A 187 -3.30 9.59 -18.52
C ARG A 187 -3.20 8.63 -19.69
N VAL A 188 -3.62 7.39 -19.49
CA VAL A 188 -3.61 6.34 -20.50
C VAL A 188 -5.02 5.78 -20.66
N ASP A 189 -5.56 5.92 -21.87
CA ASP A 189 -6.81 5.30 -22.27
C ASP A 189 -6.59 3.78 -22.43
N LEU A 190 -7.32 2.97 -21.67
CA LEU A 190 -7.08 1.53 -21.56
C LEU A 190 -7.59 0.71 -22.76
N ASP A 191 -8.35 1.32 -23.66
CA ASP A 191 -8.88 0.66 -24.86
C ASP A 191 -7.97 0.88 -26.07
N SER A 192 -7.51 2.11 -26.24
CA SER A 192 -6.69 2.57 -27.37
C SER A 192 -5.20 2.61 -27.06
N GLY A 193 -4.81 2.69 -25.79
CA GLY A 193 -3.44 2.94 -25.34
C GLY A 193 -2.97 4.38 -25.56
N ALA A 194 -3.86 5.30 -25.93
CA ALA A 194 -3.52 6.71 -26.15
C ALA A 194 -3.06 7.37 -24.84
N ARG A 195 -2.00 8.19 -24.93
CA ARG A 195 -1.33 8.77 -23.76
C ARG A 195 -1.37 10.28 -23.81
N THR A 196 -1.70 10.90 -22.68
CA THR A 196 -1.65 12.35 -22.49
C THR A 196 -0.78 12.66 -21.28
N VAL A 197 0.27 13.47 -21.48
CA VAL A 197 1.07 13.99 -20.36
C VAL A 197 0.24 15.03 -19.61
N LEU A 198 -0.05 14.75 -18.34
CA LEU A 198 -0.77 15.67 -17.45
C LEU A 198 0.21 16.58 -16.71
N HIS A 199 1.33 16.03 -16.26
CA HIS A 199 2.32 16.75 -15.47
C HIS A 199 3.70 16.17 -15.70
N SER A 200 4.74 16.98 -15.52
CA SER A 200 6.11 16.53 -15.48
C SER A 200 6.89 17.30 -14.42
N GLY A 201 7.85 16.61 -13.83
CA GLY A 201 8.69 17.19 -12.81
C GLY A 201 10.05 16.51 -12.75
N PRO A 202 11.02 17.17 -12.13
CA PRO A 202 12.38 16.69 -12.15
C PRO A 202 12.64 15.84 -10.87
N VAL A 203 13.45 14.76 -10.97
CA VAL A 203 13.83 13.83 -9.88
C VAL A 203 15.34 13.52 -9.92
N GLU A 204 16.02 13.61 -8.78
CA GLU A 204 17.46 13.32 -8.71
C GLU A 204 17.72 11.83 -8.47
N VAL A 205 18.64 11.21 -9.20
CA VAL A 205 18.98 9.78 -8.99
C VAL A 205 19.52 9.53 -7.57
N ASP A 206 20.16 10.53 -6.96
CA ASP A 206 20.64 10.47 -5.57
C ASP A 206 19.50 10.39 -4.54
N ASP A 207 18.25 10.70 -4.93
CA ASP A 207 17.06 10.49 -4.11
C ASP A 207 16.61 9.01 -4.09
N ALA A 208 17.26 8.13 -4.87
CA ALA A 208 16.88 6.73 -4.95
C ALA A 208 17.26 5.99 -3.65
N PRO A 209 16.34 5.23 -3.04
CA PRO A 209 16.65 4.45 -1.86
C PRO A 209 17.71 3.39 -2.20
N SER A 210 18.58 3.09 -1.24
CA SER A 210 19.62 2.06 -1.40
C SER A 210 19.07 0.68 -1.76
N ALA A 211 17.80 0.41 -1.44
CA ALA A 211 17.09 -0.82 -1.79
C ALA A 211 16.71 -0.93 -3.28
N ARG A 212 16.58 0.20 -3.99
CA ARG A 212 16.30 0.26 -5.44
C ARG A 212 17.18 1.34 -6.07
N PRO A 213 18.51 1.11 -6.16
CA PRO A 213 19.44 2.13 -6.64
C PRO A 213 19.13 2.46 -8.10
N GLY A 214 19.04 3.75 -8.41
CA GLY A 214 18.91 4.25 -9.79
C GLY A 214 17.55 4.79 -10.19
N VAL A 215 16.46 4.54 -9.44
CA VAL A 215 15.12 5.12 -9.72
C VAL A 215 14.42 5.46 -8.39
N PRO A 216 14.24 6.76 -8.08
CA PRO A 216 13.55 7.17 -6.86
C PRO A 216 12.05 6.85 -6.94
N PRO A 217 11.45 6.28 -5.89
CA PRO A 217 10.05 5.92 -5.89
C PRO A 217 9.16 7.15 -5.83
N ILE A 218 8.09 7.13 -6.61
CA ILE A 218 6.98 8.08 -6.53
C ILE A 218 5.72 7.25 -6.42
N SER A 219 4.91 7.54 -5.40
CA SER A 219 3.60 6.94 -5.23
C SER A 219 2.51 7.92 -5.70
N ILE A 220 1.44 7.38 -6.29
CA ILE A 220 0.29 8.14 -6.78
C ILE A 220 -1.02 7.51 -6.35
N ASP A 221 -1.98 8.33 -5.95
CA ASP A 221 -3.37 7.92 -5.76
C ASP A 221 -4.33 9.05 -6.17
N VAL A 222 -5.60 8.74 -6.39
CA VAL A 222 -6.60 9.65 -6.97
C VAL A 222 -7.90 9.63 -6.17
N ASP A 223 -8.49 10.80 -5.93
CA ASP A 223 -9.82 10.89 -5.30
C ASP A 223 -10.99 10.87 -6.31
N ASP A 224 -12.23 10.87 -5.82
CA ASP A 224 -13.43 10.83 -6.68
C ASP A 224 -13.57 12.08 -7.56
N ALA A 225 -12.92 13.19 -7.21
CA ALA A 225 -12.90 14.41 -8.01
C ALA A 225 -11.81 14.39 -9.09
N GLY A 226 -11.01 13.32 -9.16
CA GLY A 226 -9.91 13.18 -10.10
C GLY A 226 -8.66 13.95 -9.71
N ARG A 227 -8.58 14.48 -8.49
CA ARG A 227 -7.34 15.11 -8.01
C ARG A 227 -6.31 14.02 -7.79
N MET A 228 -5.10 14.23 -8.31
CA MET A 228 -3.99 13.30 -8.20
C MET A 228 -3.08 13.73 -7.06
N TYR A 229 -2.77 12.81 -6.17
CA TYR A 229 -1.90 13.02 -5.03
C TYR A 229 -0.60 12.26 -5.31
N LEU A 230 0.53 12.98 -5.33
CA LEU A 230 1.84 12.40 -5.60
C LEU A 230 2.74 12.56 -4.39
N ALA A 231 3.26 11.45 -3.90
CA ALA A 231 4.32 11.44 -2.91
C ALA A 231 5.65 11.17 -3.63
N THR A 232 6.54 12.17 -3.65
CA THR A 232 7.92 12.04 -4.16
C THR A 232 8.90 12.09 -2.99
N PRO A 233 10.18 11.74 -3.17
CA PRO A 233 11.17 11.84 -2.10
C PRO A 233 11.29 13.26 -1.51
N THR A 234 11.03 14.28 -2.33
CA THR A 234 11.28 15.69 -1.98
C THR A 234 10.02 16.53 -1.81
N ALA A 235 8.85 16.04 -2.22
CA ALA A 235 7.59 16.79 -2.13
C ALA A 235 6.34 15.89 -2.05
N ARG A 236 5.31 16.44 -1.42
CA ARG A 236 3.91 16.02 -1.55
C ARG A 236 3.22 16.99 -2.48
N ILE A 237 2.67 16.50 -3.57
CA ILE A 237 2.11 17.33 -4.64
C ILE A 237 0.65 16.92 -4.82
N VAL A 238 -0.23 17.91 -4.96
CA VAL A 238 -1.62 17.67 -5.35
C VAL A 238 -1.85 18.37 -6.68
N LEU A 239 -2.36 17.61 -7.65
CA LEU A 239 -2.71 18.09 -8.98
C LEU A 239 -4.24 18.03 -9.15
N ALA A 240 -4.78 18.96 -9.91
CA ALA A 240 -6.13 18.86 -10.46
C ALA A 240 -6.20 17.74 -11.50
N ALA A 241 -7.42 17.32 -11.86
CA ALA A 241 -7.64 16.25 -12.84
C ALA A 241 -7.04 16.53 -14.24
N ASP A 242 -6.75 17.79 -14.58
CA ASP A 242 -6.09 18.18 -15.83
C ASP A 242 -4.55 18.24 -15.72
N GLY A 243 -3.98 17.92 -14.55
CA GLY A 243 -2.55 17.97 -14.28
C GLY A 243 -2.05 19.32 -13.72
N THR A 244 -2.92 20.32 -13.57
CA THR A 244 -2.55 21.60 -12.96
C THR A 244 -2.13 21.40 -11.50
N GLU A 245 -0.95 21.88 -11.12
CA GLU A 245 -0.49 21.82 -9.73
C GLU A 245 -1.33 22.74 -8.83
N LEU A 246 -2.00 22.15 -7.84
CA LEU A 246 -2.80 22.85 -6.82
C LEU A 246 -1.96 23.20 -5.60
N SER A 247 -1.09 22.28 -5.18
CA SER A 247 -0.18 22.49 -4.05
C SER A 247 1.08 21.64 -4.17
N ARG A 248 2.17 22.13 -3.58
CA ARG A 248 3.44 21.43 -3.41
C ARG A 248 4.00 21.74 -2.03
N GLU A 249 4.09 20.71 -1.21
CA GLU A 249 4.66 20.80 0.13
C GLU A 249 6.00 20.04 0.17
N PRO A 250 7.12 20.68 0.52
CA PRO A 250 8.41 19.99 0.65
C PRO A 250 8.36 18.85 1.68
N GLN A 251 9.09 17.78 1.42
CA GLN A 251 9.36 16.69 2.36
C GLN A 251 10.75 16.08 2.12
N VAL A 252 11.14 15.15 2.98
CA VAL A 252 12.29 14.26 2.77
C VAL A 252 11.82 12.86 3.09
N ALA A 253 11.71 12.00 2.09
CA ALA A 253 11.16 10.65 2.23
C ALA A 253 12.05 9.63 1.52
N ASN A 254 12.35 8.52 2.18
CA ASN A 254 13.09 7.42 1.58
C ASN A 254 12.16 6.48 0.79
N HIS A 255 10.94 6.29 1.29
CA HIS A 255 9.87 5.49 0.71
C HIS A 255 8.56 6.30 0.75
N PRO A 256 8.46 7.38 -0.05
CA PRO A 256 7.22 8.13 -0.19
C PRO A 256 6.06 7.20 -0.59
N LEU A 257 4.93 7.35 0.11
CA LEU A 257 3.70 6.62 -0.16
C LEU A 257 2.51 7.55 0.08
N VAL A 258 1.45 7.37 -0.71
CA VAL A 258 0.17 8.05 -0.49
C VAL A 258 -1.00 7.08 -0.67
N ALA A 259 -2.05 7.24 0.13
CA ALA A 259 -3.35 6.59 -0.07
C ALA A 259 -4.47 7.59 0.22
N VAL A 260 -5.48 7.64 -0.64
CA VAL A 260 -6.46 8.72 -0.70
C VAL A 260 -7.87 8.14 -0.57
N ALA A 261 -8.66 8.76 0.31
CA ALA A 261 -10.09 8.48 0.41
C ALA A 261 -10.87 9.28 -0.67
N PRO A 262 -12.09 8.84 -1.04
CA PRO A 262 -12.94 9.50 -2.04
C PRO A 262 -13.13 11.02 -1.87
N ASP A 263 -13.12 11.52 -0.64
CA ASP A 263 -13.30 12.95 -0.33
C ASP A 263 -12.01 13.79 -0.48
N GLY A 264 -10.88 13.14 -0.78
CA GLY A 264 -9.55 13.72 -0.86
C GLY A 264 -8.79 13.75 0.47
N THR A 265 -9.31 13.10 1.51
CA THR A 265 -8.53 12.85 2.73
C THR A 265 -7.40 11.89 2.41
N ALA A 266 -6.15 12.30 2.61
CA ALA A 266 -4.97 11.56 2.18
C ALA A 266 -4.08 11.17 3.37
N LEU A 267 -3.66 9.91 3.41
CA LEU A 267 -2.56 9.45 4.24
C LEU A 267 -1.26 9.51 3.45
N TRP A 268 -0.27 10.17 4.05
CA TRP A 268 1.05 10.35 3.48
C TRP A 268 2.09 9.68 4.36
N TRP A 269 3.02 8.95 3.76
CA TRP A 269 4.26 8.55 4.42
C TRP A 269 5.43 9.33 3.85
N GLY A 270 6.16 10.01 4.72
CA GLY A 270 7.32 10.81 4.38
C GLY A 270 7.73 11.73 5.53
N GLY A 271 8.97 12.20 5.50
CA GLY A 271 9.52 13.07 6.53
C GLY A 271 9.84 12.35 7.84
N GLU A 272 10.36 13.14 8.76
CA GLU A 272 10.69 12.69 10.11
C GLU A 272 9.41 12.50 10.97
N PRO A 273 9.43 11.55 11.92
CA PRO A 273 8.37 11.41 12.91
C PRO A 273 8.19 12.69 13.73
N GLU A 274 6.97 13.17 13.80
CA GLU A 274 6.60 14.32 14.63
C GLU A 274 5.77 13.85 15.83
N GLN A 275 6.02 14.44 17.00
CA GLN A 275 5.22 14.17 18.19
C GLN A 275 3.82 14.76 18.01
N SER A 276 2.82 14.01 18.44
CA SER A 276 1.41 14.36 18.38
C SER A 276 0.70 13.80 19.60
N ASP A 277 -0.36 14.47 20.05
CA ASP A 277 -1.22 13.96 21.13
C ASP A 277 -2.14 12.83 20.64
N VAL A 278 -2.23 12.63 19.31
CA VAL A 278 -2.99 11.55 18.67
C VAL A 278 -2.34 10.20 18.96
N GLN A 279 -3.13 9.19 19.30
CA GLN A 279 -2.62 7.84 19.60
C GLN A 279 -3.18 6.79 18.65
N GLY A 280 -2.39 5.74 18.42
CA GLY A 280 -2.82 4.52 17.75
C GLY A 280 -2.92 3.40 18.78
N VAL A 281 -4.07 2.73 18.83
CA VAL A 281 -4.34 1.61 19.74
C VAL A 281 -4.56 0.35 18.94
N VAL A 282 -3.78 -0.70 19.24
CA VAL A 282 -3.95 -2.00 18.58
C VAL A 282 -5.18 -2.71 19.15
N VAL A 283 -6.13 -3.03 18.27
CA VAL A 283 -7.39 -3.67 18.63
C VAL A 283 -7.43 -5.08 18.04
N GLY A 284 -7.63 -6.09 18.90
CA GLY A 284 -7.66 -7.48 18.43
C GLY A 284 -6.28 -8.00 17.99
N GLY A 285 -6.25 -8.94 17.05
CA GLY A 285 -5.03 -9.59 16.54
C GLY A 285 -4.49 -10.76 17.38
N SER A 286 -3.57 -11.53 16.80
CA SER A 286 -2.75 -12.52 17.51
C SER A 286 -1.69 -11.84 18.40
N SER A 287 -0.96 -12.61 19.20
CA SER A 287 0.22 -12.11 19.92
C SER A 287 1.28 -11.61 18.93
N GLU A 288 1.49 -12.37 17.87
CA GLU A 288 2.51 -12.18 16.84
C GLU A 288 2.24 -10.89 16.05
N ALA A 289 0.98 -10.63 15.65
CA ALA A 289 0.62 -9.37 15.02
C ALA A 289 0.83 -8.16 15.93
N ARG A 290 0.48 -8.27 17.22
CA ARG A 290 0.72 -7.18 18.17
C ARG A 290 2.22 -6.91 18.34
N GLU A 291 3.02 -7.95 18.49
CA GLU A 291 4.48 -7.85 18.57
C GLU A 291 5.10 -7.22 17.31
N ALA A 292 4.53 -7.49 16.13
CA ALA A 292 4.95 -6.85 14.87
C ALA A 292 4.57 -5.35 14.80
N ILE A 293 3.46 -4.94 15.41
CA ILE A 293 2.97 -3.55 15.37
C ILE A 293 3.60 -2.69 16.46
N GLU A 294 3.85 -3.24 17.64
CA GLU A 294 4.33 -2.50 18.83
C GLU A 294 5.52 -1.56 18.54
N PRO A 295 6.58 -1.98 17.81
CA PRO A 295 7.72 -1.11 17.51
C PRO A 295 7.35 0.10 16.64
N ARG A 296 6.22 0.04 15.93
CA ARG A 296 5.70 1.05 15.01
C ARG A 296 4.68 1.97 15.66
N LEU A 297 4.33 1.78 16.93
CA LEU A 297 3.44 2.70 17.67
C LEU A 297 4.15 3.97 18.15
N HIS A 298 5.49 3.98 18.16
CA HIS A 298 6.32 5.02 18.77
C HIS A 298 7.41 5.49 17.81
N CYS A 299 7.02 6.03 16.66
CA CYS A 299 7.94 6.28 15.54
C CYS A 299 9.14 7.18 15.86
N ALA A 300 8.96 8.15 16.75
CA ALA A 300 10.04 9.06 17.19
C ALA A 300 11.09 8.38 18.09
N GLU A 301 10.73 7.28 18.76
CA GLU A 301 11.63 6.54 19.67
C GLU A 301 12.36 5.40 18.94
N THR A 302 11.79 4.91 17.84
CA THR A 302 12.30 3.76 17.08
C THR A 302 13.25 4.17 15.93
N SER A 303 13.33 5.46 15.57
CA SER A 303 14.08 5.98 14.41
C SER A 303 15.62 5.87 14.48
N GLY A 304 16.18 5.23 15.53
CA GLY A 304 17.62 5.01 15.70
C GLY A 304 18.06 3.56 15.76
N ASP A 305 17.14 2.58 15.71
CA ASP A 305 17.44 1.18 15.96
C ASP A 305 17.28 0.30 14.69
N VAL A 306 18.04 -0.80 14.60
CA VAL A 306 18.06 -1.76 13.47
C VAL A 306 16.69 -2.45 13.22
N VAL A 307 15.70 -2.13 14.05
CA VAL A 307 14.42 -2.82 14.17
C VAL A 307 13.48 -2.52 12.99
N LEU A 308 13.47 -1.30 12.45
CA LEU A 308 12.58 -0.92 11.34
C LEU A 308 13.34 -0.78 10.02
N ARG A 309 12.90 -1.50 8.99
CA ARG A 309 13.46 -1.38 7.62
C ARG A 309 13.11 -0.05 6.94
N ARG A 310 12.04 0.61 7.39
CA ARG A 310 11.52 1.88 6.86
C ARG A 310 11.12 2.78 8.03
N SER A 311 11.39 4.08 7.92
CA SER A 311 11.19 5.05 9.01
C SER A 311 10.32 6.25 8.63
N ASP A 312 9.85 6.33 7.38
CA ASP A 312 9.04 7.45 6.91
C ASP A 312 7.76 7.60 7.75
N ALA A 313 7.51 8.81 8.22
CA ALA A 313 6.46 9.11 9.17
C ALA A 313 5.09 9.25 8.50
N LEU A 314 4.04 8.84 9.21
CA LEU A 314 2.66 8.93 8.73
C LEU A 314 2.03 10.29 9.08
N ARG A 315 1.27 10.84 8.14
CA ARG A 315 0.52 12.08 8.30
C ARG A 315 -0.84 11.98 7.59
N LEU A 316 -1.87 12.57 8.18
CA LEU A 316 -3.18 12.75 7.57
C LEU A 316 -3.27 14.16 7.00
N SER A 317 -3.79 14.29 5.78
CA SER A 317 -4.17 15.56 5.17
C SER A 317 -5.66 15.56 4.94
N ASP A 318 -6.36 16.55 5.47
CA ASP A 318 -7.80 16.75 5.28
C ASP A 318 -8.14 18.23 5.06
N SER A 319 -9.44 18.56 5.04
CA SER A 319 -9.90 19.95 4.89
C SER A 319 -9.50 20.89 6.06
N GLY A 320 -9.16 20.33 7.22
CA GLY A 320 -8.68 21.05 8.40
C GLY A 320 -7.18 21.28 8.42
N GLY A 321 -6.41 20.55 7.60
CA GLY A 321 -4.97 20.74 7.43
C GLY A 321 -4.19 19.42 7.44
N GLN A 322 -2.90 19.52 7.81
CA GLN A 322 -1.98 18.39 7.95
C GLN A 322 -1.86 18.02 9.43
N HIS A 323 -2.02 16.73 9.74
CA HIS A 323 -2.00 16.19 11.09
C HIS A 323 -0.99 15.05 11.19
N PRO A 324 0.10 15.18 11.97
CA PRO A 324 1.05 14.10 12.16
C PRO A 324 0.43 12.95 12.97
N LEU A 325 0.67 11.72 12.52
CA LEU A 325 0.26 10.49 13.20
C LEU A 325 1.53 9.80 13.73
N PRO A 326 1.69 9.65 15.06
CA PRO A 326 2.97 9.23 15.66
C PRO A 326 3.20 7.70 15.62
N PHE A 327 2.40 6.98 14.82
CA PHE A 327 2.37 5.53 14.71
C PHE A 327 2.39 5.09 13.24
N LEU A 328 2.60 3.79 12.99
CA LEU A 328 2.64 3.16 11.66
C LEU A 328 3.64 3.79 10.68
N CYS A 329 4.80 4.25 11.19
CA CYS A 329 5.93 4.59 10.34
C CYS A 329 6.39 3.40 9.53
N GLY A 330 6.91 3.68 8.33
CA GLY A 330 7.48 2.67 7.47
C GLY A 330 6.46 1.68 6.91
N ALA A 331 5.31 2.18 6.45
CA ALA A 331 4.40 1.38 5.66
C ALA A 331 5.07 0.88 4.36
N ASN A 332 4.60 -0.27 3.91
CA ASN A 332 4.99 -0.85 2.64
C ASN A 332 4.09 -0.40 1.50
N ALA A 333 2.79 -0.40 1.76
CA ALA A 333 1.71 -0.04 0.85
C ALA A 333 0.47 0.32 1.68
N ALA A 334 -0.43 1.10 1.09
CA ALA A 334 -1.71 1.45 1.71
C ALA A 334 -2.77 1.65 0.63
N ALA A 335 -4.03 1.40 0.96
CA ALA A 335 -5.16 1.75 0.11
C ALA A 335 -6.39 2.10 0.97
N TRP A 336 -7.28 2.91 0.42
CA TRP A 336 -8.60 3.13 1.00
C TRP A 336 -9.58 2.04 0.56
N THR A 337 -10.21 1.36 1.51
CA THR A 337 -11.21 0.33 1.23
C THR A 337 -12.30 0.26 2.30
N GLY A 338 -13.55 0.10 1.85
CA GLY A 338 -14.68 -0.16 2.74
C GLY A 338 -14.93 0.94 3.78
N GLY A 339 -14.47 2.18 3.56
CA GLY A 339 -14.57 3.27 4.53
C GLY A 339 -13.42 3.35 5.54
N SER A 340 -12.33 2.65 5.30
CA SER A 340 -11.14 2.62 6.17
C SER A 340 -9.86 2.56 5.34
N TRP A 341 -8.70 2.83 5.94
CA TRP A 341 -7.42 2.55 5.28
C TRP A 341 -6.95 1.16 5.63
N VAL A 342 -6.41 0.44 4.65
CA VAL A 342 -5.68 -0.81 4.87
C VAL A 342 -4.22 -0.54 4.57
N VAL A 343 -3.36 -0.86 5.54
CA VAL A 343 -1.92 -0.56 5.49
C VAL A 343 -1.15 -1.85 5.68
N ALA A 344 -0.22 -2.13 4.78
CA ALA A 344 0.77 -3.20 4.94
C ALA A 344 2.04 -2.64 5.56
N THR A 345 2.62 -3.35 6.52
CA THR A 345 3.93 -3.02 7.11
C THR A 345 4.72 -4.30 7.42
N GLY A 346 5.97 -4.14 7.84
CA GLY A 346 6.85 -5.27 8.15
C GLY A 346 7.56 -5.86 6.95
N GLY A 347 8.21 -6.99 7.16
CA GLY A 347 8.94 -7.74 6.16
C GLY A 347 8.87 -9.23 6.45
N GLU A 348 9.91 -9.95 6.07
CA GLU A 348 10.05 -11.36 6.44
C GLU A 348 10.20 -11.51 7.96
N GLY A 349 9.27 -12.24 8.58
CA GLY A 349 9.19 -12.51 10.01
C GLY A 349 8.27 -11.57 10.80
N ASP A 350 7.96 -10.36 10.31
CA ASP A 350 7.17 -9.34 11.01
C ASP A 350 6.13 -8.63 10.13
N GLY A 351 5.79 -9.21 8.97
CA GLY A 351 4.78 -8.65 8.05
C GLY A 351 3.38 -8.62 8.64
N VAL A 352 2.64 -7.53 8.49
CA VAL A 352 1.25 -7.45 8.96
C VAL A 352 0.44 -6.50 8.08
N VAL A 353 -0.83 -6.83 7.88
CA VAL A 353 -1.81 -5.95 7.23
C VAL A 353 -2.76 -5.44 8.31
N ILE A 354 -3.00 -4.14 8.32
CA ILE A 354 -3.70 -3.45 9.41
C ILE A 354 -4.82 -2.62 8.80
N ARG A 355 -6.03 -2.78 9.32
CA ARG A 355 -7.11 -1.82 9.10
C ARG A 355 -6.92 -0.65 10.07
N LEU A 356 -6.75 0.53 9.51
CA LEU A 356 -6.61 1.78 10.23
C LEU A 356 -7.93 2.55 10.16
N THR A 357 -8.53 2.79 11.32
CA THR A 357 -9.81 3.50 11.45
C THR A 357 -9.62 4.78 12.26
N PRO A 358 -10.11 5.93 11.79
CA PRO A 358 -10.00 7.20 12.50
C PRO A 358 -10.89 7.22 13.75
N PRO A 359 -10.65 8.15 14.69
CA PRO A 359 -11.47 8.33 15.88
C PRO A 359 -12.94 8.63 15.55
N ALA A 360 -13.85 8.22 16.44
CA ALA A 360 -15.28 8.40 16.22
C ALA A 360 -15.68 9.88 16.42
N GLY A 361 -15.85 10.63 15.33
CA GLY A 361 -16.33 12.02 15.35
C GLY A 361 -15.48 13.04 14.60
N THR A 362 -14.44 12.59 13.90
CA THR A 362 -13.72 13.36 12.87
C THR A 362 -14.53 13.47 11.59
#